data_AF-W4PLJ2-F1
#
_entry.id   AF-W4PLJ2-F1
#
_cell.length_a   1.000
_cell.length_b   1.000
_cell.length_c   1.000
_cell.angle_alpha   90.00
_cell.angle_beta   90.00
_cell.angle_gamma   90.00
#
_symmetry.space_group_name_H-M   'P 1'
#
loop_
_entity.id
_entity.type
_entity.pdbx_description
1 polymer ?
#
loop_
_entity_poly.entity_id
_entity_poly.type
_entity_poly.pdbx_seq_one_letter_code
_entity_poly.pdbx_strand_id
1 'polypeptide(L)' 'MELGVNLSTYCARHSWATIANFCHYDKTLICNAMGHSSLKVTETYFQEFRDEEINRMNRGIISYIMQGERKIRA' A
#
# COMPACT_ATOMS: atom_id res chain seq x y z
N MET A 1 -1.75 17.23 -26.15
CA MET A 1 -2.07 16.09 -25.27
C MET A 1 -2.82 16.66 -24.09
N GLU A 2 -4.15 16.55 -24.07
CA GLU A 2 -4.94 16.84 -22.87
C GLU A 2 -5.15 15.54 -22.13
N LEU A 3 -4.67 15.49 -20.88
CA LEU A 3 -5.11 14.50 -19.93
C LEU A 3 -6.55 14.90 -19.60
N GLY A 4 -7.56 14.12 -19.99
CA GLY A 4 -8.99 14.42 -19.79
C GLY A 4 -9.45 14.44 -18.32
N VAL A 5 -8.58 14.86 -17.41
CA VAL A 5 -8.77 14.93 -15.96
C VAL A 5 -8.19 16.24 -15.44
N ASN A 6 -8.86 16.84 -14.46
CA ASN A 6 -8.36 18.05 -13.81
C ASN A 6 -7.21 17.72 -12.87
N LEU A 7 -6.00 18.11 -13.25
CA LEU A 7 -4.83 18.04 -12.38
C LEU A 7 -4.87 19.20 -11.37
N SER A 8 -4.65 18.88 -10.11
CA SER A 8 -4.50 19.86 -9.03
C SER A 8 -3.37 19.44 -8.09
N THR A 9 -2.97 20.34 -7.19
CA THR A 9 -2.03 20.03 -6.10
C THR A 9 -2.53 18.88 -5.21
N TYR A 10 -3.85 18.68 -5.15
CA TYR A 10 -4.46 17.54 -4.47
C TYR A 10 -4.09 16.20 -5.12
N CYS A 11 -4.00 16.15 -6.45
CA CYS A 11 -3.55 14.95 -7.18
C CYS A 11 -2.13 14.54 -6.77
N ALA A 12 -1.21 15.49 -6.70
CA ALA A 12 0.18 15.22 -6.28
C ALA A 12 0.24 14.69 -4.84
N ARG A 13 -0.56 15.25 -3.92
CA ARG A 13 -0.64 14.80 -2.53
C ARG A 13 -1.20 13.38 -2.41
N HIS A 14 -2.22 13.05 -3.19
CA HIS A 14 -2.77 11.69 -3.32
C HIS A 14 -1.76 10.70 -3.87
N SER A 15 -1.10 11.03 -4.97
CA SER A 15 -0.07 10.19 -5.55
C SER A 15 1.05 9.90 -4.56
N TRP A 16 1.53 10.92 -3.84
CA TRP A 16 2.59 10.76 -2.84
C TRP A 16 2.18 9.78 -1.72
N ALA A 17 0.99 9.95 -1.15
CA ALA A 17 0.49 9.09 -0.07
C ALA A 17 0.26 7.64 -0.54
N THR A 18 -0.28 7.46 -1.74
CA THR A 18 -0.47 6.14 -2.35
C THR A 18 0.87 5.43 -2.58
N ILE A 19 1.86 6.13 -3.14
CA ILE A 19 3.20 5.56 -3.37
C ILE A 19 3.84 5.17 -2.04
N ALA A 20 3.78 6.03 -1.02
CA ALA A 20 4.32 5.71 0.31
C ALA A 20 3.66 4.46 0.92
N ASN A 21 2.34 4.31 0.77
CA ASN A 21 1.61 3.12 1.22
C ASN A 21 2.02 1.86 0.42
N PHE A 22 2.22 1.96 -0.89
CA PHE A 22 2.71 0.85 -1.71
C PHE A 22 4.17 0.47 -1.47
N CYS A 23 4.99 1.43 -1.00
CA CYS A 23 6.32 1.15 -0.46
C CYS A 23 6.28 0.52 0.95
N HIS A 24 5.09 0.23 1.48
CA HIS A 24 4.87 -0.38 2.79
C HIS A 24 5.45 0.43 3.97
N TYR A 25 5.51 1.76 3.85
CA TYR A 25 5.82 2.61 4.98
C TYR A 25 4.67 2.60 6.00
N ASP A 26 5.01 2.85 7.27
CA ASP A 26 4.03 2.90 8.36
C ASP A 26 2.99 4.01 8.12
N LYS A 27 1.70 3.66 8.24
CA LYS A 27 0.58 4.57 7.98
C LYS A 27 0.57 5.77 8.94
N THR A 28 1.05 5.60 10.17
CA THR A 28 1.18 6.69 11.16
C THR A 28 2.28 7.65 10.74
N LEU A 29 3.40 7.14 10.23
CA LEU A 29 4.48 7.96 9.68
C LEU A 29 4.00 8.77 8.46
N ILE A 30 3.27 8.14 7.54
CA ILE A 30 2.68 8.82 6.37
C ILE A 30 1.69 9.90 6.85
N CYS A 31 0.81 9.59 7.81
CA CYS A 31 -0.14 10.55 8.38
C CYS A 31 0.53 11.76 9.01
N ASN A 32 1.60 11.54 9.78
CA ASN A 32 2.40 12.60 10.38
C ASN A 32 3.08 13.46 9.31
N ALA A 33 3.67 12.84 8.28
CA ALA A 33 4.29 13.54 7.16
C ALA A 33 3.28 14.38 6.35
N MET A 34 2.02 13.95 6.28
CA MET A 34 0.95 14.72 5.66
C MET A 34 0.37 15.81 6.57
N GLY A 35 0.77 15.89 7.84
CA GLY A 35 0.25 16.85 8.81
C GLY A 35 -1.23 16.61 9.15
N HIS A 36 -1.72 15.37 9.03
CA HIS A 36 -3.10 15.04 9.38
C HIS A 36 -3.22 14.71 10.87
N SER A 37 -4.32 15.13 11.49
CA SER A 37 -4.64 14.86 12.89
C SER A 37 -5.18 13.44 13.12
N SER A 38 -5.46 12.68 12.06
CA SER A 38 -6.01 11.33 12.15
C SER A 38 -5.62 10.47 10.96
N LEU A 39 -5.33 9.20 11.24
CA LEU A 39 -5.13 8.15 10.23
C LEU A 39 -6.31 8.05 9.27
N LYS A 40 -7.54 8.21 9.76
CA LYS A 40 -8.76 8.10 8.93
C LYS A 40 -8.76 9.11 7.78
N VAL A 41 -8.18 10.30 7.98
CA VAL A 41 -8.04 11.31 6.92
C VAL A 41 -7.02 10.83 5.89
N THR A 42 -5.86 10.34 6.35
CA THR A 42 -4.78 9.81 5.50
C THR A 42 -5.22 8.58 4.70
N GLU A 43 -6.06 7.71 5.26
CA GLU A 43 -6.57 6.51 4.57
C GLU A 43 -7.39 6.84 3.32
N THR A 44 -8.02 8.01 3.26
CA THR A 44 -8.73 8.46 2.05
C THR A 44 -7.79 8.75 0.86
N TYR A 45 -6.49 8.83 1.10
CA TYR A 45 -5.46 9.06 0.08
C TYR A 45 -4.79 7.78 -0.41
N PHE A 46 -5.15 6.63 0.16
CA PHE A 46 -4.58 5.35 -0.25
C PHE A 46 -5.43 4.74 -1.35
N GLN A 47 -4.81 4.51 -2.51
CA GLN A 47 -5.37 3.55 -3.44
C GLN A 47 -5.33 2.14 -2.83
N GLU A 48 -6.40 1.38 -3.03
CA GLU A 48 -6.45 -0.02 -2.64
C GLU A 48 -5.37 -0.82 -3.39
N PHE A 49 -4.81 -1.83 -2.70
CA PHE A 49 -3.92 -2.79 -3.34
C PHE A 49 -4.71 -3.62 -4.35
N ARG A 50 -4.09 -3.93 -5.50
CA ARG A 50 -4.77 -4.78 -6.49
C ARG A 50 -4.85 -6.21 -5.98
N ASP A 51 -5.93 -6.91 -6.34
CA ASP A 51 -6.10 -8.33 -6.02
C ASP A 51 -4.90 -9.19 -6.42
N GLU A 52 -4.25 -8.86 -7.54
CA GLU A 52 -3.05 -9.55 -8.00
C GLU A 52 -1.87 -9.46 -7.02
N GLU A 53 -1.70 -8.31 -6.36
CA GLU A 53 -0.65 -8.07 -5.37
C GLU A 53 -0.93 -8.83 -4.08
N ILE A 54 -2.18 -8.77 -3.61
CA ILE A 54 -2.66 -9.54 -2.47
C ILE A 54 -2.48 -11.04 -2.73
N ASN A 55 -2.85 -11.51 -3.92
CA ASN A 55 -2.71 -12.90 -4.32
C ASN A 55 -1.24 -13.34 -4.41
N ARG A 56 -0.34 -12.48 -4.90
CA ARG A 56 1.12 -12.77 -4.88
C ARG A 56 1.64 -12.90 -3.45
N MET A 57 1.27 -11.98 -2.57
CA MET A 57 1.66 -12.01 -1.16
C MET A 57 1.16 -13.30 -0.49
N ASN A 58 -0.12 -13.64 -0.65
CA ASN A 58 -0.72 -14.85 -0.10
C ASN A 58 0.00 -16.12 -0.56
N ARG A 59 0.30 -16.24 -1.87
CA ARG A 59 1.09 -17.36 -2.40
C ARG A 59 2.49 -17.45 -1.78
N GLY A 60 3.15 -16.32 -1.55
CA GLY A 60 4.45 -16.27 -0.88
C GLY A 60 4.40 -16.82 0.54
N ILE A 61 3.41 -16.38 1.34
CA ILE A 61 3.19 -16.84 2.72
C ILE A 61 2.91 -18.34 2.75
N ILE A 62 2.00 -18.82 1.91
CA ILE A 62 1.67 -20.26 1.81
C ILE A 62 2.93 -21.07 1.47
N SER A 63 3.71 -20.63 0.48
CA SER A 63 4.94 -21.32 0.09
C SER A 63 5.95 -21.39 1.23
N TYR A 64 6.13 -20.30 1.98
CA TYR A 64 7.01 -20.26 3.15
C TYR A 64 6.59 -21.26 4.24
N ILE A 65 5.31 -21.29 4.59
CA ILE A 65 4.74 -22.22 5.58
C ILE A 65 4.97 -23.68 5.13
N MET A 66 4.61 -23.98 3.88
CA MET A 66 4.73 -25.34 3.31
C MET A 66 6.18 -25.80 3.16
N GLN A 67 7.13 -24.88 2.96
CA GLN A 67 8.56 -25.19 2.99
C GLN A 67 9.05 -25.50 4.41
N GLY A 68 8.56 -24.77 5.42
CA GLY A 68 8.86 -25.03 6.83
C GLY A 68 8.35 -26.40 7.28
N GLU A 69 7.12 -26.78 6.90
CA GLU A 69 6.55 -28.09 7.25
C GLU A 69 7.33 -29.27 6.66
N ARG A 70 7.84 -29.14 5.43
CA ARG A 70 8.66 -30.18 4.80
C ARG A 70 10.02 -30.36 5.48
N LYS A 71 10.60 -29.30 6.04
CA LYS A 71 11.87 -29.38 6.80
C LYS A 71 11.69 -29.99 8.19
N ILE A 72 10.52 -29.85 8.81
CA ILE A 72 10.22 -30.45 10.13
C ILE A 72 9.97 -31.96 10.02
N ARG A 73 9.50 -32.44 8.86
CA ARG A 73 9.13 -33.85 8.63
C ARG A 73 10.23 -34.71 7.96
N ALA A 74 11.37 -34.13 7.61
CA ALA A 74 12.52 -34.82 7.04
C ALA A 74 13.56 -35.12 8.12
#